data_AF-A0AA42KD09-F1
#
_entry.id   AF-A0AA42KD09-F1
#
_cell.length_a   1.000
_cell.length_b   1.000
_cell.length_c   1.000
_cell.angle_alpha   90.00
_cell.angle_beta   90.00
_cell.angle_gamma   90.00
#
_symmetry.space_group_name_H-M   'P 1'
#
loop_
_entity.id
_entity.type
_entity.pdbx_description
1 polymer ?
#
loop_
_entity_poly.entity_id
_entity_poly.type
_entity_poly.pdbx_seq_one_letter_code
_entity_poly.pdbx_strand_id
1 'polypeptide(L)' 'MQQSRYKVKVIHDACATLDQEFNGIKVSAGHVHATLMAAFEFAYAQVISTEDYVS' A
#
# COMPACT_ATOMS: atom_id res chain seq x y z
N MET A 1 -5.61 -15.16 -6.19
CA MET A 1 -6.41 -14.24 -5.38
C MET A 1 -6.23 -12.84 -5.94
N GLN A 2 -7.16 -12.39 -6.81
CA GLN A 2 -7.27 -11.03 -7.33
C GLN A 2 -8.76 -10.83 -7.57
N GLN A 3 -9.45 -10.22 -6.61
CA GLN A 3 -10.91 -10.01 -6.64
C GLN A 3 -11.29 -8.73 -7.41
N SER A 4 -10.57 -8.40 -8.49
CA SER A 4 -10.79 -7.19 -9.29
C SER A 4 -10.74 -7.53 -10.78
N ARG A 5 -11.65 -6.93 -11.55
CA ARG A 5 -11.73 -7.08 -13.02
C ARG A 5 -10.54 -6.42 -13.75
N TYR A 6 -9.68 -5.71 -13.03
CA TYR A 6 -8.52 -5.00 -13.56
C TYR A 6 -7.22 -5.44 -12.89
N LYS A 7 -6.15 -5.50 -13.68
CA LYS A 7 -4.78 -5.62 -13.17
C LYS A 7 -4.35 -4.27 -12.62
N VAL A 8 -4.10 -4.20 -11.32
CA VAL A 8 -3.72 -2.96 -10.62
C VAL A 8 -2.26 -3.04 -10.21
N LYS A 9 -1.52 -1.96 -10.45
CA LYS A 9 -0.17 -1.72 -9.93
C LYS A 9 -0.25 -0.57 -8.93
N VAL A 10 0.33 -0.74 -7.75
CA VAL A 10 0.46 0.30 -6.74
C VAL A 10 1.93 0.71 -6.68
N ILE A 11 2.19 2.00 -6.85
CA ILE A 11 3.53 2.57 -6.79
C ILE A 11 3.76 3.06 -5.37
N HIS A 12 4.43 2.26 -4.53
CA HIS A 12 4.44 2.49 -3.08
C HIS A 12 5.17 3.77 -2.68
N ASP A 13 6.26 4.10 -3.36
CA ASP A 13 7.08 5.30 -3.12
C ASP A 13 6.45 6.60 -3.66
N ALA A 14 5.40 6.49 -4.48
CA ALA A 14 4.58 7.62 -4.91
C ALA A 14 3.34 7.86 -4.02
N CYS A 15 3.16 7.05 -2.95
CA CYS A 15 2.00 7.12 -2.07
C CYS A 15 2.39 7.62 -0.66
N ALA A 16 1.57 8.51 -0.09
CA ALA A 16 1.76 9.00 1.28
C ALA A 16 0.52 8.78 2.15
N THR A 17 0.73 8.67 3.46
CA THR A 17 -0.33 8.62 4.47
C THR A 17 0.06 9.46 5.69
N LEU A 18 -0.84 9.55 6.67
CA LEU A 18 -0.67 10.29 7.91
C LEU A 18 -0.88 9.39 9.12
N ASP A 19 -0.43 9.85 10.29
CA ASP A 19 -0.61 9.13 11.56
C ASP A 19 -2.10 8.88 11.82
N GLN A 20 -2.45 7.63 12.11
CA GLN A 20 -3.84 7.22 12.36
C GLN A 20 -4.05 6.88 13.83
N GLU A 21 -5.31 6.80 14.24
CA GLU A 21 -5.71 6.27 15.54
C GLU A 21 -6.79 5.20 15.36
N PHE A 22 -6.63 4.08 16.05
CA PHE A 22 -7.66 3.03 16.10
C PHE A 22 -7.81 2.52 17.52
N ASN A 23 -9.02 2.60 18.08
CA ASN A 23 -9.33 2.16 19.44
C ASN A 23 -8.36 2.73 20.51
N GLY A 24 -8.02 4.02 20.39
CA GLY A 24 -7.07 4.70 21.27
C GLY A 24 -5.59 4.41 21.01
N ILE A 25 -5.26 3.53 20.04
CA ILE A 25 -3.89 3.22 19.66
C ILE A 25 -3.46 4.15 18.53
N LYS A 26 -2.42 4.95 18.76
CA LYS A 26 -1.77 5.75 17.72
C LYS A 26 -0.89 4.87 16.84
N VAL A 27 -1.08 4.98 15.53
CA VAL A 27 -0.34 4.24 14.51
C VAL A 27 0.42 5.27 13.66
N SER A 28 1.75 5.24 13.73
CA SER A 28 2.60 6.12 12.92
C SER A 28 2.37 5.90 11.43
N ALA A 29 2.48 6.95 10.62
CA ALA A 29 2.27 6.95 9.18
C ALA A 29 3.07 5.84 8.46
N GLY A 30 4.31 5.57 8.90
CA GLY A 30 5.14 4.49 8.35
C GLY A 30 4.51 3.10 8.52
N HIS A 31 3.95 2.81 9.71
CA HIS A 31 3.25 1.55 9.96
C HIS A 31 1.92 1.46 9.19
N VAL A 32 1.17 2.55 9.12
CA VAL A 32 -0.08 2.60 8.32
C VAL A 32 0.24 2.31 6.86
N HIS A 33 1.25 2.98 6.30
CA HIS A 33 1.69 2.78 4.93
C HIS A 33 2.14 1.34 4.68
N ALA A 34 3.05 0.82 5.50
CA ALA A 34 3.58 -0.54 5.34
C ALA A 34 2.49 -1.62 5.46
N THR A 35 1.55 -1.45 6.39
CA THR A 35 0.44 -2.41 6.57
C THR A 35 -0.48 -2.43 5.34
N LEU A 36 -0.82 -1.26 4.80
CA LEU A 36 -1.64 -1.17 3.58
C LEU A 36 -0.91 -1.73 2.36
N MET A 37 0.37 -1.44 2.19
CA MET A 37 1.17 -2.01 1.09
C MET A 37 1.25 -3.54 1.19
N ALA A 38 1.48 -4.10 2.37
CA ALA A 38 1.48 -5.55 2.58
C ALA A 38 0.11 -6.18 2.26
N ALA A 39 -0.99 -5.54 2.66
CA ALA A 39 -2.33 -5.99 2.32
C ALA A 39 -2.59 -5.95 0.81
N PHE A 40 -2.12 -4.91 0.13
CA PHE A 40 -2.24 -4.78 -1.32
C PHE A 40 -1.45 -5.85 -2.05
N GLU A 41 -0.18 -6.04 -1.71
CA GLU A 41 0.71 -7.04 -2.32
C GLU A 41 0.18 -8.47 -2.15
N PHE A 42 -0.44 -8.76 -1.01
CA PHE A 42 -0.97 -10.09 -0.72
C PHE A 42 -2.21 -10.45 -1.56
N ALA A 43 -3.16 -9.53 -1.73
CA ALA A 43 -4.50 -9.89 -2.21
C ALA A 43 -5.12 -8.99 -3.29
N TYR A 44 -4.58 -7.79 -3.52
CA TYR A 44 -5.29 -6.76 -4.31
C TYR A 44 -4.52 -6.16 -5.47
N ALA A 45 -3.18 -6.10 -5.44
CA ALA A 45 -2.40 -5.45 -6.47
C ALA A 45 -0.93 -5.90 -6.45
N GLN A 46 -0.24 -5.65 -7.56
CA GLN A 46 1.23 -5.70 -7.57
C GLN A 46 1.77 -4.39 -7.00
N VAL A 47 2.55 -4.46 -5.93
CA VAL A 47 3.21 -3.30 -5.31
C VAL A 47 4.62 -3.19 -5.88
N ILE A 48 4.98 -2.03 -6.45
CA ILE A 48 6.26 -1.79 -7.14
C ILE A 48 6.80 -0.39 -6.82
N SER A 49 8.10 -0.17 -7.04
CA SER A 49 8.70 1.15 -6.96
C SER A 49 8.43 1.99 -8.21
N THR A 50 8.66 3.31 -8.12
CA THR A 50 8.57 4.21 -9.28
C THR A 50 9.62 3.83 -10.32
N GLU A 51 10.83 3.46 -9.89
CA GLU A 51 11.91 3.00 -10.78
C GLU A 51 11.50 1.76 -11.58
N ASP A 52 10.91 0.76 -10.92
CA ASP A 52 10.40 -0.45 -11.59
C ASP A 52 9.24 -0.16 -12.55
N TYR A 53 8.49 0.92 -12.31
CA TYR A 53 7.35 1.28 -13.14
C TYR A 53 7.76 1.97 -14.45
N VAL A 54 8.82 2.79 -14.41
CA VAL A 54 9.27 3.61 -15.54
C VAL A 54 10.38 2.96 -16.38
N SER A 55 10.91 1.81 -15.94
CA SER A 55 11.90 0.99 -16.65
C SER A 55 11.27 0.14 -17.75
#